data_AF-A0A0F9NX42-F1
#
_entry.id   AF-A0A0F9NX42-F1
#
_cell.length_a   1.000
_cell.length_b   1.000
_cell.length_c   1.000
_cell.angle_alpha   90.00
_cell.angle_beta   90.00
_cell.angle_gamma   90.00
#
_symmetry.space_group_name_H-M   'P 1'
#
loop_
_entity.id
_entity.type
_entity.pdbx_description
1 polymer ?
#
loop_
_entity_poly.entity_id
_entity_poly.type
_entity_poly.pdbx_seq_one_letter_code
_entity_poly.pdbx_strand_id
1 'polypeptide(L)'
;MKLFEVNQNEAKLILKEGITHIDDQKLPIEKFLHVLKNLKDFEITEKVDGANLKFGLNMAGRFFTSRMGKEGKEYFSEEEWGKEFKDTAFRSAHLALEQQIDEMMKAGLEIGDIVEVEILFGTKPNAIPYWPNQIIFLRAIHGDPDIDNIANVLEGQKSSVEIKDVPYTLDGETIERTDENHTWTFSQVQNFSVDVDELNKQLSEDIKILEEFLYAPNIANFTAKSIEGVEKVPTNLEVLAMRGVSEVKEVKELVKDVIDGERDPITGNRSNKGGGLRYKIKEILLDKLVRTAESSLGPSLEEGGWVEGVVLKSKNTGEDGEDEIYKVVDKDIFTTVNEFNHQVRKFLTAKHKGVNTARETAGILGNLLRDMAEIIGYPELGTNQAKNLLKKLGTSRQEIVRIIISEMDLEKTKVEWIKLIDKAEKLLKVVLEQYKDQYQDKEYTDKIGRSHKYDKDIHNRTLQTFAGLFMDFSNWKTEINEANSSEGLIMILIGDKI
;
A
#
# COMPACT_ATOMS: atom_id res chain seq x y z
N MET A 1 24.20 -43.23 0.24
CA MET A 1 23.47 -42.39 1.22
C MET A 1 24.36 -41.20 1.57
N LYS A 2 24.35 -40.17 0.74
CA LYS A 2 24.93 -38.84 1.03
C LYS A 2 23.78 -37.88 0.84
N LEU A 3 23.25 -37.39 1.95
CA LEU A 3 22.18 -36.41 2.00
C LEU A 3 22.70 -35.10 1.42
N PHE A 4 21.90 -34.53 0.53
CA PHE A 4 22.09 -33.23 -0.07
C PHE A 4 22.04 -32.15 1.04
N GLU A 5 23.19 -31.51 1.29
CA GLU A 5 23.22 -30.17 1.85
C GLU A 5 22.71 -29.22 0.77
N VAL A 6 21.39 -28.95 0.80
CA VAL A 6 20.82 -27.82 0.05
C VAL A 6 21.34 -26.56 0.72
N ASN A 7 22.18 -25.85 -0.01
CA ASN A 7 22.75 -24.56 0.34
C ASN A 7 21.60 -23.58 0.64
N GLN A 8 21.29 -23.34 1.91
CA GLN A 8 20.27 -22.39 2.38
C GLN A 8 20.61 -20.92 2.08
N ASN A 9 21.61 -20.65 1.23
CA ASN A 9 22.13 -19.31 0.95
C ASN A 9 21.66 -18.72 -0.40
N GLU A 10 20.87 -19.44 -1.22
CA GLU A 10 20.33 -18.90 -2.48
C GLU A 10 18.93 -18.27 -2.37
N ALA A 11 18.27 -18.34 -1.20
CA ALA A 11 16.95 -17.74 -0.98
C ALA A 11 17.00 -16.37 -0.28
N LYS A 12 18.07 -15.59 -0.47
CA LYS A 12 18.02 -14.14 -0.27
C LYS A 12 17.53 -13.49 -1.56
N LEU A 13 16.30 -13.83 -1.96
CA LEU A 13 15.57 -13.04 -2.94
C LEU A 13 15.40 -11.66 -2.32
N ILE A 14 16.07 -10.66 -2.90
CA ILE A 14 15.90 -9.27 -2.54
C ILE A 14 14.44 -8.93 -2.87
N LEU A 15 13.56 -9.00 -1.86
CA LEU A 15 12.24 -8.41 -1.88
C LEU A 15 12.42 -6.90 -2.09
N LYS A 16 12.49 -6.46 -3.35
CA LYS A 16 12.48 -5.02 -3.65
C LYS A 16 11.15 -4.44 -3.15
N GLU A 17 11.27 -3.56 -2.17
CA GLU A 17 10.17 -2.80 -1.55
C GLU A 17 9.50 -1.88 -2.58
N GLY A 18 8.53 -2.38 -3.34
CA GLY A 18 7.72 -1.58 -4.27
C GLY A 18 8.51 -0.87 -5.38
N ILE A 19 7.80 -0.26 -6.32
CA ILE A 19 8.43 0.54 -7.39
C ILE A 19 8.81 1.92 -6.84
N THR A 20 10.03 2.38 -7.13
CA THR A 20 10.56 3.67 -6.65
C THR A 20 9.85 4.83 -7.34
N HIS A 21 9.51 5.89 -6.60
CA HIS A 21 8.96 7.11 -7.19
C HIS A 21 10.04 7.90 -7.94
N ILE A 22 9.72 8.44 -9.12
CA ILE A 22 10.66 9.26 -9.88
C ILE A 22 11.11 10.52 -9.10
N ASP A 23 10.23 11.05 -8.24
CA ASP A 23 10.49 12.23 -7.42
C ASP A 23 11.05 11.89 -6.03
N ASP A 24 11.37 10.62 -5.74
CA ASP A 24 11.91 10.23 -4.43
C ASP A 24 13.25 10.94 -4.17
N GLN A 25 13.36 11.62 -3.03
CA GLN A 25 14.60 12.28 -2.60
C GLN A 25 15.76 11.30 -2.41
N LYS A 26 15.47 10.00 -2.25
CA LYS A 26 16.47 8.93 -2.19
C LYS A 26 16.97 8.49 -3.57
N LEU A 27 16.24 8.82 -4.65
CA LEU A 27 16.71 8.56 -6.01
C LEU A 27 17.89 9.50 -6.32
N PRO A 28 19.08 8.98 -6.68
CA PRO A 28 20.20 9.80 -7.11
C PRO A 28 19.81 10.75 -8.24
N ILE A 29 20.32 11.99 -8.19
CA ILE A 29 19.89 13.03 -9.14
C ILE A 29 20.32 12.72 -10.57
N GLU A 30 21.42 12.00 -10.73
CA GLU A 30 21.94 11.49 -11.99
C GLU A 30 20.98 10.47 -12.59
N LYS A 31 20.45 9.54 -11.78
CA LYS A 31 19.42 8.57 -12.23
C LYS A 31 18.13 9.29 -12.62
N PHE A 32 17.71 10.29 -11.84
CA PHE A 32 16.56 11.13 -12.20
C PHE A 32 16.75 11.80 -13.56
N LEU A 33 17.88 12.47 -13.79
CA LEU A 33 18.19 13.11 -15.08
C LEU A 33 18.30 12.10 -16.23
N HIS A 34 18.90 10.93 -15.98
CA HIS A 34 19.02 9.86 -16.96
C HIS A 34 17.64 9.43 -17.47
N VAL A 35 16.70 9.16 -16.55
CA VAL A 35 15.33 8.76 -16.91
C VAL A 35 14.66 9.83 -17.77
N LEU A 36 14.74 11.10 -17.35
CA LEU A 36 14.10 12.20 -18.09
C LEU A 36 14.65 12.37 -19.51
N LYS A 37 15.96 12.20 -19.70
CA LYS A 37 16.61 12.34 -21.01
C LYS A 37 16.35 11.17 -21.95
N ASN A 38 16.02 10.01 -21.40
CA ASN A 38 15.87 8.76 -22.14
C ASN A 38 14.45 8.21 -22.08
N LEU A 39 13.42 9.05 -21.81
CA LEU A 39 12.02 8.62 -21.71
C LEU A 39 11.52 7.77 -22.90
N LYS A 40 12.07 7.98 -24.10
CA LYS A 40 11.75 7.21 -25.32
C LYS A 40 12.13 5.72 -25.22
N ASP A 41 13.11 5.42 -24.37
CA ASP A 41 13.64 4.09 -24.14
C ASP A 41 12.87 3.38 -23.00
N PHE A 42 11.88 4.05 -22.43
CA PHE A 42 10.96 3.48 -21.44
C PHE A 42 9.64 3.09 -22.10
N GLU A 43 9.09 1.99 -21.62
CA GLU A 43 7.69 1.63 -21.73
C GLU A 43 6.90 2.33 -20.62
N ILE A 44 5.75 2.91 -20.95
CA ILE A 44 4.89 3.62 -20.00
C ILE A 44 3.61 2.82 -19.86
N THR A 45 3.36 2.29 -18.67
CA THR A 45 2.19 1.44 -18.39
C THR A 45 1.36 2.00 -17.25
N GLU A 46 0.08 1.63 -17.17
CA GLU A 46 -0.77 2.01 -16.04
C GLU A 46 -0.25 1.47 -14.72
N LYS A 47 -0.16 2.34 -13.71
CA LYS A 47 -0.01 1.88 -12.33
C LYS A 47 -1.41 1.56 -11.77
N VAL A 48 -1.83 0.31 -11.94
CA VAL A 48 -3.13 -0.20 -11.50
C VAL A 48 -3.30 -0.09 -9.97
N ASP A 49 -4.50 0.27 -9.52
CA ASP A 49 -4.89 0.45 -8.12
C ASP A 49 -5.82 -0.68 -7.64
N GLY A 50 -5.26 -1.87 -7.49
CA GLY A 50 -6.00 -3.07 -7.08
C GLY A 50 -5.42 -3.73 -5.83
N ALA A 51 -5.51 -5.05 -5.82
CA ALA A 51 -4.82 -5.89 -4.86
C ALA A 51 -3.79 -6.78 -5.56
N ASN A 52 -2.51 -6.58 -5.24
CA ASN A 52 -1.45 -7.47 -5.68
C ASN A 52 -1.71 -8.93 -5.28
N LEU A 53 -1.49 -9.85 -6.22
CA LEU A 53 -1.54 -11.29 -6.01
C LEU A 53 -0.41 -11.92 -6.85
N LYS A 54 0.15 -13.02 -6.35
CA LYS A 54 1.09 -13.85 -7.10
C LYS A 54 0.49 -15.22 -7.26
N PHE A 55 0.75 -15.85 -8.39
CA PHE A 55 0.35 -17.24 -8.62
C PHE A 55 1.46 -17.97 -9.36
N GLY A 56 1.41 -19.31 -9.34
CA GLY A 56 2.39 -20.12 -10.02
C GLY A 56 2.18 -21.60 -9.81
N LEU A 57 3.13 -22.39 -10.31
CA LEU A 57 3.22 -23.83 -10.06
C LEU A 57 4.45 -24.06 -9.18
N ASN A 58 4.28 -24.62 -8.00
CA ASN A 58 5.43 -24.94 -7.16
C ASN A 58 6.24 -26.12 -7.75
N MET A 59 7.39 -26.46 -7.15
CA MET A 59 8.26 -27.55 -7.63
C MET A 59 7.58 -28.94 -7.69
N ALA A 60 6.45 -29.12 -7.02
CA ALA A 60 5.64 -30.34 -7.08
C ALA A 60 4.54 -30.28 -8.16
N GLY A 61 4.51 -29.21 -8.98
CA GLY A 61 3.50 -28.95 -9.99
C GLY A 61 2.13 -28.55 -9.43
N ARG A 62 2.06 -28.10 -8.18
CA ARG A 62 0.79 -27.67 -7.56
C ARG A 62 0.58 -26.18 -7.79
N PHE A 63 -0.60 -25.82 -8.30
CA PHE A 63 -1.06 -24.44 -8.41
C PHE A 63 -1.20 -23.81 -7.03
N PHE A 64 -0.79 -22.55 -6.91
CA PHE A 64 -0.98 -21.77 -5.70
C PHE A 64 -1.22 -20.30 -6.02
N THR A 65 -1.83 -19.58 -5.08
CA THR A 65 -1.80 -18.12 -5.03
C THR A 65 -1.20 -17.62 -3.73
N SER A 66 -0.69 -16.39 -3.71
CA SER A 66 -0.07 -15.80 -2.53
C SER A 66 0.02 -14.28 -2.60
N ARG A 67 0.14 -13.63 -1.43
CA ARG A 67 0.50 -12.21 -1.29
C ARG A 67 2.02 -11.98 -1.18
N MET A 68 2.86 -13.00 -1.46
CA MET A 68 4.31 -13.06 -1.14
C MET A 68 4.98 -11.68 -1.07
N GLY A 69 5.19 -11.23 0.17
CA GLY A 69 5.49 -9.86 0.57
C GLY A 69 5.37 -9.74 2.10
N LYS A 70 4.27 -9.19 2.60
CA LYS A 70 4.04 -8.88 4.04
C LYS A 70 3.72 -10.10 4.94
N GLU A 71 4.41 -11.24 4.84
CA GLU A 71 4.13 -12.54 5.53
C GLU A 71 3.40 -13.60 4.66
N GLY A 72 3.50 -13.51 3.33
CA GLY A 72 2.69 -14.36 2.43
C GLY A 72 3.05 -15.85 2.49
N LYS A 73 2.09 -16.67 2.95
CA LYS A 73 2.02 -18.13 2.76
C LYS A 73 1.53 -18.45 1.33
N GLU A 74 1.87 -19.63 0.80
CA GLU A 74 1.25 -20.20 -0.40
C GLU A 74 -0.12 -20.82 -0.05
N TYR A 75 -1.16 -20.46 -0.80
CA TYR A 75 -2.51 -21.00 -0.66
C TYR A 75 -2.76 -21.95 -1.84
N PHE A 76 -3.01 -23.23 -1.56
CA PHE A 76 -3.23 -24.26 -2.59
C PHE A 76 -4.70 -24.55 -2.85
N SER A 77 -5.59 -23.90 -2.11
CA SER A 77 -7.02 -23.83 -2.39
C SER A 77 -7.57 -22.48 -1.93
N GLU A 78 -8.79 -22.17 -2.37
CA GLU A 78 -9.54 -20.99 -1.96
C GLU A 78 -9.92 -21.02 -0.46
N GLU A 79 -10.18 -22.19 0.12
CA GLU A 79 -10.58 -22.38 1.53
C GLU A 79 -9.48 -21.91 2.48
N GLU A 80 -8.22 -21.99 2.06
CA GLU A 80 -7.09 -21.61 2.89
C GLU A 80 -6.99 -20.09 3.14
N TRP A 81 -7.65 -19.24 2.33
CA TRP A 81 -7.58 -17.77 2.48
C TRP A 81 -8.35 -17.22 3.68
N GLY A 82 -9.39 -17.92 4.14
CA GLY A 82 -10.30 -17.44 5.17
C GLY A 82 -11.68 -17.05 4.64
N LYS A 83 -12.64 -16.83 5.53
CA LYS A 83 -14.04 -16.51 5.19
C LYS A 83 -14.44 -15.10 5.62
N GLU A 84 -13.51 -14.16 5.73
CA GLU A 84 -13.83 -12.76 6.02
C GLU A 84 -14.12 -11.97 4.73
N PHE A 85 -14.74 -10.79 4.85
CA PHE A 85 -15.04 -9.91 3.70
C PHE A 85 -13.82 -9.62 2.83
N LYS A 86 -12.65 -9.44 3.46
CA LYS A 86 -11.40 -9.11 2.77
C LYS A 86 -10.84 -10.28 1.95
N ASP A 87 -11.24 -11.51 2.26
CA ASP A 87 -10.70 -12.74 1.65
C ASP A 87 -11.47 -13.15 0.40
N THR A 88 -12.74 -12.72 0.27
CA THR A 88 -13.63 -13.06 -0.86
C THR A 88 -12.99 -12.79 -2.22
N ALA A 89 -12.34 -11.64 -2.40
CA ALA A 89 -11.68 -11.27 -3.65
C ALA A 89 -10.56 -12.27 -4.01
N PHE A 90 -9.75 -12.67 -3.04
CA PHE A 90 -8.64 -13.59 -3.25
C PHE A 90 -9.10 -15.02 -3.48
N ARG A 91 -10.15 -15.48 -2.77
CA ARG A 91 -10.80 -16.78 -3.01
C ARG A 91 -11.31 -16.89 -4.44
N SER A 92 -12.01 -15.85 -4.86
CA SER A 92 -12.58 -15.74 -6.21
C SER A 92 -11.49 -15.70 -7.29
N ALA A 93 -10.45 -14.89 -7.10
CA ALA A 93 -9.33 -14.83 -8.04
C ALA A 93 -8.53 -16.13 -8.10
N HIS A 94 -8.37 -16.84 -6.97
CA HIS A 94 -7.70 -18.14 -6.93
C HIS A 94 -8.40 -19.14 -7.83
N LEU A 95 -9.71 -19.32 -7.68
CA LEU A 95 -10.47 -20.24 -8.55
C LEU A 95 -10.43 -19.81 -10.02
N ALA A 96 -10.48 -18.50 -10.30
CA ALA A 96 -10.49 -18.00 -11.67
C ALA A 96 -9.17 -18.29 -12.37
N LEU A 97 -8.04 -18.09 -11.69
CA LEU A 97 -6.71 -18.46 -12.17
C LEU A 97 -6.54 -19.98 -12.31
N GLU A 98 -7.00 -20.74 -11.31
CA GLU A 98 -6.92 -22.20 -11.33
C GLU A 98 -7.65 -22.80 -12.54
N GLN A 99 -8.83 -22.27 -12.89
CA GLN A 99 -9.58 -22.69 -14.09
C GLN A 99 -8.82 -22.46 -15.40
N GLN A 100 -7.87 -21.52 -15.44
CA GLN A 100 -7.10 -21.18 -16.64
C GLN A 100 -5.71 -21.82 -16.67
N ILE A 101 -5.36 -22.65 -15.68
CA ILE A 101 -3.99 -23.16 -15.54
C ILE A 101 -3.52 -23.93 -16.79
N ASP A 102 -4.38 -24.75 -17.37
CA ASP A 102 -4.03 -25.54 -18.57
C ASP A 102 -3.72 -24.65 -19.79
N GLU A 103 -4.46 -23.56 -19.97
CA GLU A 103 -4.22 -22.61 -21.06
C GLU A 103 -2.95 -21.79 -20.81
N MET A 104 -2.70 -21.37 -19.56
CA MET A 104 -1.46 -20.70 -19.19
C MET A 104 -0.23 -21.60 -19.39
N MET A 105 -0.34 -22.89 -19.06
CA MET A 105 0.74 -23.86 -19.30
C MET A 105 1.01 -24.07 -20.79
N LYS A 106 -0.03 -24.13 -21.64
CA LYS A 106 0.14 -24.15 -23.10
C LYS A 106 0.78 -22.88 -23.64
N ALA A 107 0.55 -21.75 -22.97
CA ALA A 107 1.14 -20.45 -23.30
C ALA A 107 2.56 -20.25 -22.75
N GLY A 108 3.12 -21.23 -22.03
CA GLY A 108 4.51 -21.20 -21.57
C GLY A 108 4.71 -21.01 -20.07
N LEU A 109 3.66 -21.13 -19.24
CA LEU A 109 3.82 -21.23 -17.79
C LEU A 109 4.35 -22.62 -17.39
N GLU A 110 5.51 -22.66 -16.75
CA GLU A 110 6.19 -23.89 -16.34
C GLU A 110 6.22 -24.12 -14.82
N ILE A 111 6.66 -25.31 -14.42
CA ILE A 111 6.86 -25.67 -13.02
C ILE A 111 7.99 -24.82 -12.45
N GLY A 112 7.73 -24.15 -11.33
CA GLY A 112 8.64 -23.21 -10.68
C GLY A 112 8.29 -21.75 -10.97
N ASP A 113 7.58 -21.46 -12.06
CA ASP A 113 7.27 -20.10 -12.46
C ASP A 113 6.34 -19.41 -11.46
N ILE A 114 6.62 -18.12 -11.24
CA ILE A 114 5.80 -17.25 -10.41
C ILE A 114 5.48 -15.99 -11.19
N VAL A 115 4.20 -15.70 -11.33
CA VAL A 115 3.69 -14.53 -12.02
C VAL A 115 3.06 -13.58 -11.02
N GLU A 116 3.34 -12.29 -11.15
CA GLU A 116 2.70 -11.21 -10.40
C GLU A 116 1.54 -10.64 -11.22
N VAL A 117 0.39 -10.53 -10.56
CA VAL A 117 -0.84 -9.95 -11.10
C VAL A 117 -1.41 -8.91 -10.14
N GLU A 118 -2.21 -8.00 -10.67
CA GLU A 118 -3.09 -7.14 -9.88
C GLU A 118 -4.53 -7.61 -10.05
N ILE A 119 -5.26 -7.85 -8.96
CA ILE A 119 -6.68 -8.18 -9.03
C ILE A 119 -7.53 -6.93 -8.81
N LEU A 120 -8.47 -6.71 -9.73
CA LEU A 120 -9.50 -5.68 -9.67
C LEU A 120 -10.82 -6.36 -9.32
N PHE A 121 -11.29 -6.17 -8.09
CA PHE A 121 -12.53 -6.78 -7.59
C PHE A 121 -13.55 -5.71 -7.19
N GLY A 122 -14.75 -5.78 -7.76
CA GLY A 122 -15.74 -4.71 -7.70
C GLY A 122 -15.45 -3.59 -8.69
N THR A 123 -16.27 -2.54 -8.66
CA THR A 123 -16.10 -1.37 -9.53
C THR A 123 -15.15 -0.32 -8.97
N LYS A 124 -14.78 -0.42 -7.69
CA LYS A 124 -13.77 0.46 -7.09
C LYS A 124 -12.96 -0.29 -6.03
N PRO A 125 -12.06 -1.21 -6.40
CA PRO A 125 -11.28 -2.02 -5.45
C PRO A 125 -10.56 -1.19 -4.38
N ASN A 126 -10.10 0.01 -4.74
CA ASN A 126 -9.54 0.97 -3.79
C ASN A 126 -10.02 2.42 -4.05
N ALA A 127 -9.24 3.26 -4.75
CA ALA A 127 -9.60 4.65 -5.06
C ALA A 127 -10.04 4.85 -6.51
N ILE A 128 -9.40 4.14 -7.45
CA ILE A 128 -9.69 4.23 -8.88
C ILE A 128 -10.92 3.39 -9.25
N PRO A 129 -11.87 3.91 -10.05
CA PRO A 129 -12.96 3.12 -10.60
C PRO A 129 -12.49 2.23 -11.75
N TYR A 130 -12.91 0.96 -11.73
CA TYR A 130 -12.63 -0.06 -12.72
C TYR A 130 -13.92 -0.83 -13.06
N TRP A 131 -13.96 -1.55 -14.19
CA TRP A 131 -15.06 -2.46 -14.53
C TRP A 131 -14.66 -3.48 -15.60
N PRO A 132 -15.21 -4.72 -15.62
CA PRO A 132 -15.74 -5.51 -14.50
C PRO A 132 -14.60 -6.04 -13.59
N ASN A 133 -14.79 -7.16 -12.87
CA ASN A 133 -13.68 -7.81 -12.16
C ASN A 133 -12.61 -8.29 -13.15
N GLN A 134 -11.35 -7.98 -12.90
CA GLN A 134 -10.25 -8.33 -13.81
C GLN A 134 -9.00 -8.83 -13.09
N ILE A 135 -8.27 -9.73 -13.74
CA ILE A 135 -6.92 -10.13 -13.35
C ILE A 135 -5.95 -9.54 -14.37
N ILE A 136 -5.07 -8.66 -13.90
CA ILE A 136 -4.12 -7.91 -14.74
C ILE A 136 -2.73 -8.53 -14.60
N PHE A 137 -2.19 -9.07 -15.69
CA PHE A 137 -0.84 -9.59 -15.74
C PHE A 137 0.19 -8.45 -15.69
N LEU A 138 1.13 -8.52 -14.74
CA LEU A 138 2.14 -7.49 -14.54
C LEU A 138 3.53 -7.93 -15.01
N ARG A 139 4.05 -9.05 -14.49
CA ARG A 139 5.40 -9.57 -14.81
C ARG A 139 5.67 -10.95 -14.24
N ALA A 140 6.73 -11.59 -14.72
CA ALA A 140 7.37 -12.72 -14.06
C ALA A 140 8.13 -12.26 -12.80
N ILE A 141 8.10 -13.08 -11.75
CA ILE A 141 8.85 -12.92 -10.50
C ILE A 141 9.90 -14.01 -10.34
N HIS A 142 9.58 -15.22 -10.81
CA HIS A 142 10.50 -16.35 -10.87
C HIS A 142 10.23 -17.13 -12.15
N GLY A 143 11.29 -17.71 -12.72
CA GLY A 143 11.25 -18.28 -14.06
C GLY A 143 11.30 -17.21 -15.14
N ASP A 144 11.00 -17.62 -16.37
CA ASP A 144 10.93 -16.74 -17.54
C ASP A 144 9.64 -17.01 -18.37
N PRO A 145 8.45 -17.04 -17.73
CA PRO A 145 7.21 -17.22 -18.47
C PRO A 145 6.97 -16.05 -19.41
N ASP A 146 6.53 -16.35 -20.63
CA ASP A 146 6.11 -15.35 -21.61
C ASP A 146 4.77 -14.73 -21.20
N ILE A 147 4.84 -13.69 -20.38
CA ILE A 147 3.67 -13.00 -19.83
C ILE A 147 2.79 -12.42 -20.93
N ASP A 148 3.39 -11.91 -22.00
CA ASP A 148 2.66 -11.33 -23.12
C ASP A 148 1.85 -12.43 -23.82
N ASN A 149 2.46 -13.58 -24.09
CA ASN A 149 1.74 -14.72 -24.68
C ASN A 149 0.64 -15.26 -23.75
N ILE A 150 0.91 -15.40 -22.45
CA ILE A 150 -0.11 -15.82 -21.46
C ILE A 150 -1.30 -14.86 -21.46
N ALA A 151 -1.03 -13.55 -21.38
CA ALA A 151 -2.09 -12.54 -21.37
C ALA A 151 -2.89 -12.54 -22.69
N ASN A 152 -2.21 -12.65 -23.84
CA ASN A 152 -2.83 -12.69 -25.16
C ASN A 152 -3.74 -13.92 -25.35
N VAL A 153 -3.32 -15.10 -24.87
CA VAL A 153 -4.14 -16.32 -24.95
C VAL A 153 -5.41 -16.19 -24.12
N LEU A 154 -5.33 -15.51 -22.97
CA LEU A 154 -6.47 -15.30 -22.07
C LEU A 154 -7.29 -14.04 -22.40
N GLU A 155 -6.82 -13.19 -23.32
CA GLU A 155 -7.51 -11.95 -23.68
C GLU A 155 -8.93 -12.25 -24.22
N GLY A 156 -9.91 -11.54 -23.70
CA GLY A 156 -11.32 -11.73 -24.05
C GLY A 156 -11.98 -12.98 -23.44
N GLN A 157 -11.21 -13.87 -22.79
CA GLN A 157 -11.78 -14.98 -22.05
C GLN A 157 -12.48 -14.50 -20.78
N LYS A 158 -13.50 -15.26 -20.36
CA LYS A 158 -14.23 -15.05 -19.11
C LYS A 158 -14.18 -16.30 -18.27
N SER A 159 -13.79 -16.17 -17.01
CA SER A 159 -13.88 -17.24 -16.02
C SER A 159 -14.99 -16.89 -15.02
N SER A 160 -16.01 -17.73 -14.95
CA SER A 160 -17.08 -17.61 -13.96
C SER A 160 -16.87 -18.65 -12.86
N VAL A 161 -16.75 -18.18 -11.62
CA VAL A 161 -16.48 -19.01 -10.45
C VAL A 161 -17.56 -18.83 -9.40
N GLU A 162 -18.01 -19.94 -8.83
CA GLU A 162 -18.92 -19.95 -7.69
C GLU A 162 -18.10 -19.97 -6.40
N ILE A 163 -18.36 -19.02 -5.50
CA ILE A 163 -17.75 -18.96 -4.18
C ILE A 163 -18.83 -19.18 -3.14
N LYS A 164 -18.61 -20.16 -2.27
CA LYS A 164 -19.52 -20.47 -1.18
C LYS A 164 -19.21 -19.72 0.10
N ASP A 165 -20.22 -19.58 0.95
CA ASP A 165 -20.13 -18.94 2.27
C ASP A 165 -19.53 -17.52 2.24
N VAL A 166 -19.84 -16.74 1.20
CA VAL A 166 -19.42 -15.34 1.08
C VAL A 166 -20.14 -14.52 2.15
N PRO A 167 -19.41 -13.79 3.01
CA PRO A 167 -20.03 -12.90 3.97
C PRO A 167 -20.62 -11.69 3.24
N TYR A 168 -21.86 -11.34 3.57
CA TYR A 168 -22.50 -10.10 3.12
C TYR A 168 -23.26 -9.43 4.27
N THR A 169 -23.60 -8.16 4.10
CA THR A 169 -24.45 -7.42 5.03
C THR A 169 -25.31 -6.43 4.23
N LEU A 170 -26.60 -6.36 4.54
CA LEU A 170 -27.53 -5.41 3.94
C LEU A 170 -27.81 -4.22 4.87
N ASP A 171 -27.67 -4.44 6.18
CA ASP A 171 -28.02 -3.47 7.22
C ASP A 171 -26.79 -2.83 7.88
N GLY A 172 -25.59 -3.39 7.69
CA GLY A 172 -24.38 -2.98 8.40
C GLY A 172 -24.35 -3.39 9.87
N GLU A 173 -25.28 -4.22 10.35
CA GLU A 173 -25.32 -4.74 11.72
C GLU A 173 -25.07 -6.25 11.76
N THR A 174 -25.70 -6.98 10.84
CA THR A 174 -25.65 -8.43 10.78
C THR A 174 -24.79 -8.90 9.61
N ILE A 175 -24.10 -10.03 9.81
CA ILE A 175 -23.33 -10.70 8.76
C ILE A 175 -24.05 -11.98 8.41
N GLU A 176 -24.49 -12.06 7.17
CA GLU A 176 -25.12 -13.25 6.57
C GLU A 176 -24.12 -13.94 5.62
N ARG A 177 -24.46 -15.16 5.20
CA ARG A 177 -23.64 -15.97 4.30
C ARG A 177 -24.46 -16.33 3.08
N THR A 178 -23.89 -16.13 1.90
CA THR A 178 -24.50 -16.53 0.62
C THR A 178 -23.46 -17.16 -0.29
N ASP A 179 -23.93 -17.89 -1.29
CA ASP A 179 -23.11 -18.32 -2.41
C ASP A 179 -23.20 -17.24 -3.51
N GLU A 180 -22.05 -16.86 -4.08
CA GLU A 180 -21.97 -15.82 -5.11
C GLU A 180 -21.24 -16.34 -6.35
N ASN A 181 -21.66 -15.85 -7.52
CA ASN A 181 -20.96 -16.10 -8.77
C ASN A 181 -20.20 -14.86 -9.20
N HIS A 182 -18.89 -15.00 -9.37
CA HIS A 182 -18.02 -13.94 -9.85
C HIS A 182 -17.53 -14.25 -11.25
N THR A 183 -17.62 -13.27 -12.15
CA THR A 183 -17.06 -13.39 -13.50
C THR A 183 -15.84 -12.50 -13.61
N TRP A 184 -14.73 -13.10 -14.02
CA TRP A 184 -13.43 -12.47 -14.20
C TRP A 184 -13.09 -12.38 -15.69
N THR A 185 -12.47 -11.28 -16.07
CA THR A 185 -11.73 -11.15 -17.33
C THR A 185 -10.24 -11.10 -17.06
N PHE A 186 -9.45 -11.40 -18.09
CA PHE A 186 -7.99 -11.39 -18.05
C PHE A 186 -7.48 -10.33 -19.01
N SER A 187 -6.47 -9.57 -18.58
CA SER A 187 -5.91 -8.49 -19.39
C SER A 187 -4.44 -8.27 -19.05
N GLN A 188 -3.71 -7.67 -19.97
CA GLN A 188 -2.39 -7.12 -19.69
C GLN A 188 -2.51 -5.68 -19.18
N VAL A 189 -1.50 -5.22 -18.44
CA VAL A 189 -1.42 -3.80 -18.08
C VAL A 189 -1.42 -2.93 -19.35
N GLN A 190 -2.24 -1.87 -19.36
CA GLN A 190 -2.32 -0.97 -20.50
C GLN A 190 -1.01 -0.21 -20.70
N ASN A 191 -0.57 -0.16 -21.95
CA ASN A 191 0.53 0.69 -22.40
C ASN A 191 -0.01 2.04 -22.91
N PHE A 192 0.62 3.14 -22.51
CA PHE A 192 0.28 4.49 -22.95
C PHE A 192 1.21 4.95 -24.07
N SER A 193 0.62 5.28 -25.22
CA SER A 193 1.33 5.97 -26.30
C SER A 193 1.46 7.46 -25.96
N VAL A 194 2.69 7.89 -25.67
CA VAL A 194 3.00 9.28 -25.31
C VAL A 194 3.88 9.90 -26.39
N ASP A 195 3.59 11.14 -26.78
CA ASP A 195 4.49 11.96 -27.59
C ASP A 195 5.68 12.43 -26.74
N VAL A 196 6.73 11.59 -26.74
CA VAL A 196 7.94 11.83 -25.96
C VAL A 196 8.69 13.06 -26.46
N ASP A 197 8.60 13.41 -27.74
CA ASP A 197 9.30 14.58 -28.28
C ASP A 197 8.70 15.88 -27.76
N GLU A 198 7.37 15.98 -27.73
CA GLU A 198 6.68 17.14 -27.14
C GLU A 198 6.89 17.20 -25.61
N LEU A 199 6.91 16.05 -24.93
CA LEU A 199 7.23 16.00 -23.50
C LEU A 199 8.66 16.49 -23.22
N ASN A 200 9.63 16.02 -23.99
CA ASN A 200 11.03 16.45 -23.89
C ASN A 200 11.19 17.95 -24.12
N LYS A 201 10.44 18.52 -25.07
CA LYS A 201 10.44 19.96 -25.34
C LYS A 201 9.97 20.76 -24.12
N GLN A 202 8.91 20.31 -23.45
CA GLN A 202 8.39 20.97 -22.25
C GLN A 202 9.33 20.83 -21.04
N LEU A 203 10.00 19.68 -20.92
CA LEU A 203 10.96 19.44 -19.86
C LEU A 203 12.32 20.13 -20.08
N SER A 204 12.64 20.51 -21.32
CA SER A 204 13.99 20.91 -21.73
C SER A 204 14.56 22.09 -20.94
N GLU A 205 13.75 23.11 -20.67
CA GLU A 205 14.17 24.29 -19.91
C GLU A 205 14.45 23.94 -18.45
N ASP A 206 13.55 23.21 -17.80
CA ASP A 206 13.72 22.80 -16.40
C ASP A 206 14.89 21.81 -16.23
N ILE A 207 15.08 20.87 -17.17
CA ILE A 207 16.25 19.98 -17.19
C ILE A 207 17.53 20.79 -17.34
N LYS A 208 17.56 21.75 -18.27
CA LYS A 208 18.74 22.60 -18.49
C LYS A 208 19.08 23.42 -17.24
N ILE A 209 18.09 24.04 -16.60
CA ILE A 209 18.28 24.78 -15.34
C ILE A 209 18.82 23.87 -14.25
N LEU A 210 18.29 22.65 -14.14
CA LEU A 210 18.76 21.66 -13.18
C LEU A 210 20.21 21.24 -13.44
N GLU A 211 20.59 21.01 -14.70
CA GLU A 211 21.96 20.69 -15.07
C GLU A 211 22.91 21.86 -14.81
N GLU A 212 22.56 23.08 -15.22
CA GLU A 212 23.33 24.29 -14.94
C GLU A 212 23.56 24.45 -13.44
N PHE A 213 22.54 24.19 -12.61
CA PHE A 213 22.68 24.19 -11.17
C PHE A 213 23.63 23.08 -10.67
N LEU A 214 23.48 21.85 -11.14
CA LEU A 214 24.27 20.71 -10.64
C LEU A 214 25.77 20.83 -11.00
N TYR A 215 26.08 21.37 -12.18
CA TYR A 215 27.45 21.54 -12.65
C TYR A 215 28.05 22.91 -12.29
N ALA A 216 27.28 23.82 -11.70
CA ALA A 216 27.81 25.07 -11.17
C ALA A 216 28.80 24.81 -10.01
N PRO A 217 29.90 25.57 -9.92
CA PRO A 217 30.78 25.53 -8.75
C PRO A 217 30.03 25.99 -7.50
N ASN A 218 30.21 25.29 -6.38
CA ASN A 218 29.52 25.59 -5.12
C ASN A 218 30.19 26.74 -4.34
N ILE A 219 30.21 27.94 -4.91
CA ILE A 219 31.02 29.07 -4.41
C ILE A 219 30.44 29.67 -3.13
N ALA A 220 29.11 29.68 -2.98
CA ALA A 220 28.41 30.38 -1.89
C ALA A 220 28.70 29.77 -0.50
N ASN A 221 29.06 28.49 -0.45
CA ASN A 221 29.21 27.77 0.79
C ASN A 221 30.67 27.55 1.22
N PHE A 222 31.59 27.45 0.26
CA PHE A 222 33.01 27.27 0.53
C PHE A 222 33.76 28.57 0.85
N THR A 223 33.12 29.74 0.68
CA THR A 223 33.69 31.05 1.02
C THR A 223 33.62 31.38 2.52
N ALA A 224 32.83 30.65 3.33
CA ALA A 224 32.66 30.93 4.76
C ALA A 224 33.64 30.18 5.70
N LYS A 225 34.29 29.10 5.24
CA LYS A 225 35.31 28.37 6.01
C LYS A 225 36.46 27.92 5.10
N SER A 226 37.49 28.76 5.04
CA SER A 226 38.89 28.42 4.70
C SER A 226 39.11 27.43 3.54
N ILE A 227 39.23 27.94 2.32
CA ILE A 227 39.98 27.24 1.25
C ILE A 227 41.44 27.71 1.31
N GLU A 228 42.21 27.18 2.25
CA GLU A 228 43.65 27.00 2.05
C GLU A 228 43.88 25.52 1.76
N GLY A 229 44.22 25.19 0.50
CA GLY A 229 44.58 23.82 0.10
C GLY A 229 43.56 23.02 -0.72
N VAL A 230 42.39 23.59 -1.09
CA VAL A 230 41.47 22.94 -2.04
C VAL A 230 41.80 23.41 -3.46
N GLU A 231 42.41 22.55 -4.28
CA GLU A 231 42.83 22.87 -5.66
C GLU A 231 41.65 23.12 -6.62
N LYS A 232 40.44 22.61 -6.32
CA LYS A 232 39.23 22.77 -7.13
C LYS A 232 37.98 22.85 -6.26
N VAL A 233 37.19 23.92 -6.41
CA VAL A 233 35.87 24.03 -5.77
C VAL A 233 34.96 22.93 -6.32
N PRO A 234 34.36 22.07 -5.47
CA PRO A 234 33.48 21.03 -5.96
C PRO A 234 32.19 21.60 -6.56
N THR A 235 31.60 20.88 -7.50
CA THR A 235 30.27 21.20 -8.04
C THR A 235 29.18 20.84 -7.05
N ASN A 236 27.97 21.36 -7.24
CA ASN A 236 26.81 20.98 -6.43
C ASN A 236 26.53 19.47 -6.53
N LEU A 237 26.74 18.86 -7.70
CA LEU A 237 26.64 17.41 -7.91
C LEU A 237 27.63 16.62 -7.04
N GLU A 238 28.91 17.01 -7.06
CA GLU A 238 29.97 16.35 -6.28
C GLU A 238 29.66 16.43 -4.77
N VAL A 239 29.16 17.58 -4.30
CA VAL A 239 28.74 17.77 -2.91
C VAL A 239 27.55 16.89 -2.54
N LEU A 240 26.55 16.75 -3.42
CA LEU A 240 25.40 15.86 -3.21
C LEU A 240 25.80 14.37 -3.17
N ALA A 241 26.77 13.95 -3.99
CA ALA A 241 27.28 12.59 -4.03
C ALA A 241 28.09 12.21 -2.78
N MET A 242 28.78 13.17 -2.16
CA MET A 242 29.54 12.97 -0.92
C MET A 242 28.67 12.61 0.30
N ARG A 243 27.34 12.72 0.20
CA ARG A 243 26.36 12.40 1.25
C ARG A 243 26.44 10.96 1.77
N GLY A 244 27.09 10.05 1.02
CA GLY A 244 27.29 8.65 1.39
C GLY A 244 28.73 8.24 1.74
N VAL A 245 29.73 9.10 1.57
CA VAL A 245 31.16 8.71 1.54
C VAL A 245 31.92 9.22 2.77
N SER A 246 32.16 8.30 3.72
CA SER A 246 33.27 8.19 4.71
C SER A 246 33.59 9.25 5.80
N GLU A 247 33.57 8.74 7.04
CA GLU A 247 34.57 8.83 8.14
C GLU A 247 34.93 10.14 8.87
N VAL A 248 34.78 11.35 8.30
CA VAL A 248 35.23 12.57 9.01
C VAL A 248 34.05 13.44 9.47
N LYS A 249 33.88 13.56 10.80
CA LYS A 249 32.76 14.26 11.46
C LYS A 249 32.67 15.75 11.07
N GLU A 250 33.81 16.38 10.82
CA GLU A 250 33.92 17.81 10.46
C GLU A 250 33.48 18.09 9.01
N VAL A 251 33.79 17.18 8.08
CA VAL A 251 33.30 17.25 6.68
C VAL A 251 31.79 17.03 6.65
N LYS A 252 31.25 16.13 7.50
CA LYS A 252 29.80 15.93 7.62
C LYS A 252 29.05 17.17 8.09
N GLU A 253 29.58 17.92 9.06
CA GLU A 253 28.95 19.15 9.53
C GLU A 253 29.02 20.27 8.49
N LEU A 254 30.16 20.42 7.81
CA LEU A 254 30.31 21.36 6.68
C LEU A 254 29.35 21.02 5.54
N VAL A 255 29.33 19.77 5.07
CA VAL A 255 28.49 19.32 3.95
C VAL A 255 27.00 19.38 4.30
N LYS A 256 26.62 19.18 5.57
CA LYS A 256 25.22 19.24 6.00
C LYS A 256 24.62 20.64 5.90
N ASP A 257 25.33 21.68 6.33
CA ASP A 257 24.84 23.06 6.27
C ASP A 257 24.68 23.56 4.82
N VAL A 258 25.57 23.09 3.94
CA VAL A 258 25.52 23.31 2.48
C VAL A 258 24.34 22.62 1.82
N ILE A 259 24.16 21.33 2.11
CA ILE A 259 23.07 20.51 1.57
C ILE A 259 21.69 21.00 2.05
N ASP A 260 21.58 21.43 3.31
CA ASP A 260 20.32 21.95 3.84
C ASP A 260 19.94 23.31 3.23
N GLY A 261 20.90 24.11 2.74
CA GLY A 261 20.66 25.31 1.92
C GLY A 261 20.32 25.00 0.45
N GLU A 262 20.96 23.99 -0.16
CA GLU A 262 20.72 23.56 -1.55
C GLU A 262 19.40 22.80 -1.76
N ARG A 263 18.81 22.30 -0.67
CA ARG A 263 17.46 21.71 -0.69
C ARG A 263 16.40 22.67 -1.23
N ASP A 264 16.59 23.98 -1.11
CA ASP A 264 15.56 24.96 -1.50
C ASP A 264 15.32 25.01 -3.03
N PRO A 265 16.33 25.13 -3.91
CA PRO A 265 16.11 25.12 -5.36
C PRO A 265 15.77 23.74 -5.96
N ILE A 266 16.31 22.63 -5.46
CA ILE A 266 16.05 21.29 -6.03
C ILE A 266 14.77 20.65 -5.47
N THR A 267 14.55 20.75 -4.15
CA THR A 267 13.44 20.05 -3.47
C THR A 267 12.38 20.96 -2.84
N GLY A 268 12.65 22.27 -2.70
CA GLY A 268 11.79 23.22 -1.99
C GLY A 268 11.85 23.05 -0.47
N ASN A 269 11.84 24.16 0.28
CA ASN A 269 11.66 24.13 1.72
C ASN A 269 10.27 23.59 2.11
N ARG A 270 10.18 22.77 3.17
CA ARG A 270 8.89 22.23 3.69
C ARG A 270 7.84 23.30 4.05
N SER A 271 8.26 24.55 4.23
CA SER A 271 7.42 25.67 4.65
C SER A 271 6.99 26.60 3.52
N ASN A 272 7.61 26.54 2.33
CA ASN A 272 7.26 27.38 1.20
C ASN A 272 6.63 26.52 0.10
N LYS A 273 5.37 26.81 -0.26
CA LYS A 273 4.57 26.14 -1.29
C LYS A 273 5.09 26.34 -2.74
N GLY A 274 6.39 26.52 -2.94
CA GLY A 274 7.04 26.71 -4.23
C GLY A 274 8.09 25.63 -4.48
N GLY A 275 7.63 24.38 -4.63
CA GLY A 275 8.45 23.18 -4.76
C GLY A 275 9.61 23.33 -5.75
N GLY A 276 10.78 22.80 -5.39
CA GLY A 276 12.00 22.89 -6.19
C GLY A 276 11.89 22.22 -7.56
N LEU A 277 12.96 22.27 -8.36
CA LEU A 277 12.98 21.81 -9.75
C LEU A 277 12.45 20.38 -9.96
N ARG A 278 12.70 19.45 -9.03
CA ARG A 278 12.13 18.09 -9.10
C ARG A 278 10.59 18.10 -9.05
N TYR A 279 10.00 18.96 -8.23
CA TYR A 279 8.56 19.09 -8.13
C TYR A 279 7.96 19.70 -9.39
N LYS A 280 8.59 20.74 -9.96
CA LYS A 280 8.16 21.34 -11.24
C LYS A 280 8.15 20.30 -12.37
N ILE A 281 9.26 19.58 -12.53
CA ILE A 281 9.38 18.49 -13.51
C ILE A 281 8.30 17.43 -13.27
N LYS A 282 8.09 17.05 -12.00
CA LYS A 282 7.04 16.08 -11.66
C LYS A 282 5.65 16.58 -12.06
N GLU A 283 5.30 17.84 -11.83
CA GLU A 283 4.00 18.37 -12.24
C GLU A 283 3.81 18.31 -13.76
N ILE A 284 4.84 18.60 -14.56
CA ILE A 284 4.80 18.42 -16.02
C ILE A 284 4.54 16.94 -16.37
N LEU A 285 5.26 16.01 -15.73
CA LEU A 285 5.05 14.58 -15.95
C LEU A 285 3.64 14.15 -15.53
N LEU A 286 3.09 14.67 -14.43
CA LEU A 286 1.72 14.37 -14.00
C LEU A 286 0.69 14.87 -15.01
N ASP A 287 0.84 16.10 -15.50
CA ASP A 287 -0.07 16.69 -16.49
C ASP A 287 -0.06 15.92 -17.81
N LYS A 288 1.09 15.38 -18.22
CA LYS A 288 1.24 14.71 -19.53
C LYS A 288 1.07 13.21 -19.52
N LEU A 289 1.42 12.55 -18.41
CA LEU A 289 1.41 11.09 -18.32
C LEU A 289 0.26 10.54 -17.48
N VAL A 290 -0.26 11.31 -16.53
CA VAL A 290 -1.20 10.79 -15.51
C VAL A 290 -2.58 11.42 -15.62
N ARG A 291 -2.67 12.75 -15.57
CA ARG A 291 -3.95 13.47 -15.48
C ARG A 291 -4.77 13.42 -16.76
N THR A 292 -4.12 13.16 -17.89
CA THR A 292 -4.75 12.98 -19.21
C THR A 292 -4.84 11.52 -19.64
N ALA A 293 -4.36 10.58 -18.84
CA ALA A 293 -4.37 9.17 -19.20
C ALA A 293 -5.75 8.55 -18.95
N GLU A 294 -6.24 7.81 -19.93
CA GLU A 294 -7.52 7.11 -19.90
C GLU A 294 -7.28 5.60 -19.79
N SER A 295 -7.81 5.01 -18.73
CA SER A 295 -7.70 3.57 -18.50
C SER A 295 -8.71 2.80 -19.34
N SER A 296 -8.25 1.79 -20.06
CA SER A 296 -9.06 0.77 -20.72
C SER A 296 -9.74 -0.20 -19.74
N LEU A 297 -9.33 -0.17 -18.47
CA LEU A 297 -9.82 -1.04 -17.40
C LEU A 297 -11.02 -0.43 -16.65
N GLY A 298 -11.38 0.82 -16.97
CA GLY A 298 -12.36 1.61 -16.22
C GLY A 298 -13.19 2.54 -17.10
N PRO A 299 -13.97 3.46 -16.49
CA PRO A 299 -14.74 4.45 -17.23
C PRO A 299 -13.83 5.45 -17.96
N SER A 300 -14.38 6.12 -18.96
CA SER A 300 -13.68 7.20 -19.66
C SER A 300 -13.44 8.41 -18.76
N LEU A 301 -12.54 9.32 -19.15
CA LEU A 301 -12.30 10.57 -18.39
C LEU A 301 -13.58 11.41 -18.23
N GLU A 302 -14.44 11.43 -19.25
CA GLU A 302 -15.73 12.16 -19.25
C GLU A 302 -16.74 11.54 -18.27
N GLU A 303 -16.66 10.23 -18.04
CA GLU A 303 -17.49 9.47 -17.10
C GLU A 303 -16.89 9.44 -15.68
N GLY A 304 -15.81 10.18 -15.43
CA GLY A 304 -15.13 10.27 -14.13
C GLY A 304 -14.02 9.25 -13.91
N GLY A 305 -13.56 8.58 -14.99
CA GLY A 305 -12.37 7.76 -14.99
C GLY A 305 -11.08 8.55 -14.81
N TRP A 306 -10.06 7.86 -14.28
CA TRP A 306 -8.71 8.38 -14.10
C TRP A 306 -7.76 7.26 -13.69
N VAL A 307 -6.45 7.51 -13.72
CA VAL A 307 -5.44 6.56 -13.24
C VAL A 307 -4.69 7.10 -12.02
N GLU A 308 -4.25 6.22 -11.12
CA GLU A 308 -3.41 6.61 -9.97
C GLU A 308 -2.08 7.22 -10.45
N GLY A 309 -1.50 6.62 -11.48
CA GLY A 309 -0.20 6.96 -11.99
C GLY A 309 0.23 6.04 -13.12
N VAL A 310 1.50 6.18 -13.52
CA VAL A 310 2.14 5.34 -14.52
C VAL A 310 3.41 4.70 -13.98
N VAL A 311 3.77 3.56 -14.54
CA VAL A 311 5.05 2.89 -14.36
C VAL A 311 5.89 3.10 -15.61
N LEU A 312 7.14 3.52 -15.41
CA LEU A 312 8.16 3.64 -16.43
C LEU A 312 9.07 2.42 -16.31
N LYS A 313 9.06 1.53 -17.30
CA LYS A 313 9.94 0.35 -17.36
C LYS A 313 10.91 0.50 -18.52
N SER A 314 12.22 0.48 -18.26
CA SER A 314 13.19 0.53 -19.36
C SER A 314 13.03 -0.68 -20.28
N LYS A 315 13.11 -0.46 -21.60
CA LYS A 315 13.13 -1.52 -22.61
C LYS A 315 14.46 -2.29 -22.62
N ASN A 316 15.49 -1.69 -22.03
CA ASN A 316 16.81 -2.28 -21.89
C ASN A 316 17.03 -2.66 -20.42
N THR A 317 17.60 -3.84 -20.17
CA THR A 317 18.16 -4.17 -18.84
C THR A 317 19.22 -3.15 -18.45
N GLY A 318 19.17 -2.67 -17.20
CA GLY A 318 20.14 -1.70 -16.69
C GLY A 318 21.57 -2.27 -16.67
N GLU A 319 22.56 -1.38 -16.55
CA GLU A 319 24.00 -1.76 -16.54
C GLU A 319 24.34 -2.79 -15.45
N ASP A 320 23.57 -2.81 -14.36
CA ASP A 320 23.74 -3.73 -13.22
C ASP A 320 22.99 -5.07 -13.39
N GLY A 321 22.37 -5.31 -14.55
CA GLY A 321 21.52 -6.48 -14.81
C GLY A 321 20.14 -6.44 -14.12
N GLU A 322 19.78 -5.30 -13.53
CA GLU A 322 18.46 -5.08 -12.92
C GLU A 322 17.54 -4.29 -13.85
N ASP A 323 16.23 -4.60 -13.80
CA ASP A 323 15.22 -3.80 -14.48
C ASP A 323 15.18 -2.38 -13.89
N GLU A 324 15.31 -1.37 -14.76
CA GLU A 324 15.09 0.03 -14.39
C GLU A 324 13.59 0.34 -14.42
N ILE A 325 12.98 0.39 -13.23
CA ILE A 325 11.55 0.64 -13.08
C ILE A 325 11.29 1.79 -12.09
N TYR A 326 10.54 2.79 -12.55
CA TYR A 326 10.12 3.94 -11.77
C TYR A 326 8.62 4.16 -11.87
N LYS A 327 8.04 4.95 -10.95
CA LYS A 327 6.62 5.34 -11.03
C LYS A 327 6.42 6.84 -10.88
N VAL A 328 5.44 7.35 -11.60
CA VAL A 328 4.95 8.73 -11.51
C VAL A 328 3.50 8.67 -11.01
N VAL A 329 3.22 9.23 -9.85
CA VAL A 329 1.92 9.13 -9.16
C VAL A 329 1.51 10.49 -8.63
N ASP A 330 0.26 10.90 -8.87
CA ASP A 330 -0.32 12.09 -8.24
C ASP A 330 -0.74 11.76 -6.81
N LYS A 331 0.26 11.68 -5.92
CA LYS A 331 0.06 11.31 -4.52
C LYS A 331 -0.96 12.19 -3.82
N ASP A 332 -1.01 13.48 -4.15
CA ASP A 332 -1.89 14.42 -3.46
C ASP A 332 -3.35 14.10 -3.78
N ILE A 333 -3.67 13.93 -5.07
CA ILE A 333 -5.04 13.58 -5.47
C ILE A 333 -5.37 12.17 -4.97
N PHE A 334 -4.51 11.19 -5.25
CA PHE A 334 -4.78 9.81 -4.89
C PHE A 334 -4.98 9.63 -3.38
N THR A 335 -4.09 10.21 -2.56
CA THR A 335 -4.21 10.09 -1.10
C THR A 335 -5.46 10.79 -0.60
N THR A 336 -5.81 11.96 -1.13
CA THR A 336 -7.00 12.70 -0.68
C THR A 336 -8.30 11.97 -1.06
N VAL A 337 -8.39 11.44 -2.28
CA VAL A 337 -9.54 10.63 -2.72
C VAL A 337 -9.64 9.34 -1.90
N ASN A 338 -8.53 8.67 -1.66
CA ASN A 338 -8.50 7.48 -0.81
C ASN A 338 -8.92 7.80 0.64
N GLU A 339 -8.47 8.94 1.18
CA GLU A 339 -8.91 9.43 2.49
C GLU A 339 -10.41 9.70 2.54
N PHE A 340 -10.97 10.31 1.50
CA PHE A 340 -12.41 10.52 1.36
C PHE A 340 -13.18 9.18 1.32
N ASN A 341 -12.75 8.24 0.47
CA ASN A 341 -13.39 6.92 0.32
C ASN A 341 -13.35 6.07 1.60
N HIS A 342 -12.32 6.25 2.43
CA HIS A 342 -12.13 5.53 3.69
C HIS A 342 -12.51 6.34 4.93
N GLN A 343 -13.01 7.57 4.79
CA GLN A 343 -13.19 8.50 5.90
C GLN A 343 -14.01 7.90 7.05
N VAL A 344 -15.17 7.34 6.73
CA VAL A 344 -16.05 6.71 7.73
C VAL A 344 -15.39 5.47 8.34
N ARG A 345 -14.84 4.57 7.52
CA ARG A 345 -14.15 3.37 8.01
C ARG A 345 -12.97 3.70 8.93
N LYS A 346 -12.20 4.76 8.64
CA LYS A 346 -11.14 5.28 9.50
C LYS A 346 -11.71 5.84 10.80
N PHE A 347 -12.80 6.60 10.76
CA PHE A 347 -13.51 7.07 11.95
C PHE A 347 -14.03 5.91 12.84
N LEU A 348 -14.36 4.76 12.25
CA LEU A 348 -14.78 3.60 13.02
C LEU A 348 -13.59 2.87 13.68
N THR A 349 -12.48 2.71 12.97
CA THR A 349 -11.43 1.73 13.30
C THR A 349 -10.08 2.32 13.73
N ALA A 350 -9.83 3.61 13.52
CA ALA A 350 -8.52 4.21 13.77
C ALA A 350 -8.06 4.05 15.23
N LYS A 351 -6.83 3.57 15.41
CA LYS A 351 -6.21 3.40 16.73
C LYS A 351 -5.48 4.66 17.17
N HIS A 352 -5.36 4.83 18.49
CA HIS A 352 -4.50 5.84 19.10
C HIS A 352 -3.03 5.64 18.71
N LYS A 353 -2.33 6.73 18.36
CA LYS A 353 -0.87 6.69 18.10
C LYS A 353 -0.07 6.44 19.38
N GLY A 354 -0.60 6.87 20.53
CA GLY A 354 -0.05 6.68 21.87
C GLY A 354 -0.99 7.24 22.93
N VAL A 355 -0.65 7.09 24.21
CA VAL A 355 -1.53 7.41 25.35
C VAL A 355 -1.90 8.91 25.41
N ASN A 356 -1.00 9.81 25.01
CA ASN A 356 -1.27 11.25 25.05
C ASN A 356 -2.00 11.77 23.80
N THR A 357 -2.40 10.90 22.88
CA THR A 357 -3.14 11.32 21.68
C THR A 357 -4.57 11.71 22.07
N ALA A 358 -5.08 12.82 21.53
CA ALA A 358 -6.43 13.29 21.79
C ALA A 358 -7.47 12.25 21.32
N ARG A 359 -8.53 12.04 22.13
CA ARG A 359 -9.60 11.04 21.85
C ARG A 359 -10.29 11.23 20.51
N GLU A 360 -10.41 12.47 20.05
CA GLU A 360 -11.02 12.86 18.77
C GLU A 360 -10.22 12.39 17.55
N THR A 361 -8.94 12.06 17.73
CA THR A 361 -8.07 11.59 16.63
C THR A 361 -8.14 10.08 16.39
N ALA A 362 -8.79 9.34 17.29
CA ALA A 362 -9.01 7.91 17.18
C ALA A 362 -10.48 7.61 16.87
N GLY A 363 -10.71 6.42 16.31
CA GLY A 363 -12.05 5.95 16.01
C GLY A 363 -12.76 5.32 17.22
N ILE A 364 -14.00 4.90 17.01
CA ILE A 364 -14.83 4.23 18.04
C ILE A 364 -14.08 3.05 18.64
N LEU A 365 -13.56 2.15 17.79
CA LEU A 365 -12.81 0.99 18.23
C LEU A 365 -11.53 1.37 18.98
N GLY A 366 -10.78 2.34 18.46
CA GLY A 366 -9.54 2.80 19.11
C GLY A 366 -9.78 3.37 20.51
N ASN A 367 -10.86 4.13 20.68
CA ASN A 367 -11.26 4.65 21.98
C ASN A 367 -11.68 3.53 22.95
N LEU A 368 -12.48 2.56 22.48
CA LEU A 368 -12.87 1.40 23.28
C LEU A 368 -11.64 0.60 23.77
N LEU A 369 -10.72 0.25 22.86
CA LEU A 369 -9.52 -0.53 23.21
C LEU A 369 -8.64 0.18 24.22
N ARG A 370 -8.50 1.51 24.10
CA ARG A 370 -7.75 2.32 25.06
C ARG A 370 -8.43 2.34 26.42
N ASP A 371 -9.75 2.55 26.47
CA ASP A 371 -10.50 2.60 27.73
C ASP A 371 -10.47 1.24 28.45
N MET A 372 -10.57 0.13 27.71
CA MET A 372 -10.40 -1.22 28.26
C MET A 372 -8.98 -1.43 28.83
N ALA A 373 -7.96 -0.98 28.10
CA ALA A 373 -6.56 -1.08 28.51
C ALA A 373 -6.24 -0.20 29.74
N GLU A 374 -6.92 0.95 29.88
CA GLU A 374 -6.78 1.85 31.02
C GLU A 374 -7.32 1.23 32.32
N ILE A 375 -8.41 0.46 32.25
CA ILE A 375 -8.99 -0.25 33.41
C ILE A 375 -7.99 -1.24 34.03
N ILE A 376 -7.17 -1.89 33.21
CA ILE A 376 -6.14 -2.83 33.68
C ILE A 376 -4.79 -2.16 33.98
N GLY A 377 -4.71 -0.83 33.88
CA GLY A 377 -3.50 -0.06 34.22
C GLY A 377 -2.45 0.07 33.12
N TYR A 378 -2.74 -0.37 31.88
CA TYR A 378 -1.77 -0.37 30.77
C TYR A 378 -2.36 0.24 29.49
N PRO A 379 -2.70 1.54 29.49
CA PRO A 379 -3.41 2.19 28.37
C PRO A 379 -2.69 2.05 27.02
N GLU A 380 -1.36 1.92 26.99
CA GLU A 380 -0.56 1.71 25.78
C GLU A 380 -1.00 0.45 25.00
N LEU A 381 -1.51 -0.58 25.67
CA LEU A 381 -1.94 -1.82 25.04
C LEU A 381 -3.12 -1.62 24.07
N GLY A 382 -3.93 -0.58 24.30
CA GLY A 382 -5.01 -0.13 23.42
C GLY A 382 -4.57 0.79 22.27
N THR A 383 -3.25 1.01 22.11
CA THR A 383 -2.69 1.95 21.12
C THR A 383 -1.71 1.26 20.17
N ASN A 384 -1.17 2.01 19.20
CA ASN A 384 -0.08 1.54 18.35
C ASN A 384 1.25 1.29 19.10
N GLN A 385 1.34 1.68 20.37
CA GLN A 385 2.53 1.44 21.22
C GLN A 385 2.51 0.07 21.91
N ALA A 386 1.44 -0.72 21.76
CA ALA A 386 1.27 -2.00 22.43
C ALA A 386 2.48 -2.94 22.27
N LYS A 387 2.98 -3.15 21.04
CA LYS A 387 4.16 -4.00 20.78
C LYS A 387 5.41 -3.52 21.52
N ASN A 388 5.61 -2.21 21.63
CA ASN A 388 6.75 -1.64 22.34
C ASN A 388 6.62 -1.77 23.86
N LEU A 389 5.39 -1.67 24.40
CA LEU A 389 5.14 -1.95 25.81
C LEU A 389 5.39 -3.44 26.12
N LEU A 390 4.81 -4.35 25.33
CA LEU A 390 4.94 -5.80 25.54
C LEU A 390 6.41 -6.25 25.59
N LYS A 391 7.25 -5.73 24.69
CA LYS A 391 8.71 -5.96 24.69
C LYS A 391 9.44 -5.46 25.95
N LYS A 392 8.90 -4.43 26.62
CA LYS A 392 9.47 -3.89 27.86
C LYS A 392 9.01 -4.67 29.09
N LEU A 393 7.82 -5.27 29.03
CA LEU A 393 7.25 -6.02 30.15
C LEU A 393 7.91 -7.39 30.30
N GLY A 394 8.34 -8.03 29.21
CA GLY A 394 9.03 -9.32 29.32
C GLY A 394 9.49 -9.88 27.98
N THR A 395 10.16 -11.03 28.06
CA THR A 395 10.68 -11.76 26.89
C THR A 395 9.86 -13.00 26.54
N SER A 396 9.03 -13.46 27.48
CA SER A 396 8.12 -14.59 27.28
C SER A 396 6.66 -14.18 27.47
N ARG A 397 5.75 -14.86 26.78
CA ARG A 397 4.30 -14.66 26.91
C ARG A 397 3.85 -14.83 28.37
N GLN A 398 4.34 -15.85 29.06
CA GLN A 398 3.95 -16.12 30.46
C GLN A 398 4.40 -14.99 31.40
N GLU A 399 5.60 -14.45 31.20
CA GLU A 399 6.12 -13.33 32.01
C GLU A 399 5.29 -12.06 31.80
N ILE A 400 5.01 -11.70 30.54
CA ILE A 400 4.22 -10.52 30.18
C ILE A 400 2.81 -10.63 30.79
N VAL A 401 2.12 -11.76 30.57
CA VAL A 401 0.77 -11.99 31.11
C VAL A 401 0.78 -11.89 32.63
N ARG A 402 1.74 -12.53 33.30
CA ARG A 402 1.86 -12.51 34.78
C ARG A 402 1.99 -11.10 35.34
N ILE A 403 2.76 -10.23 34.67
CA ILE A 403 2.95 -8.84 35.09
C ILE A 403 1.66 -8.04 34.95
N ILE A 404 0.93 -8.22 33.84
CA ILE A 404 -0.30 -7.44 33.60
C ILE A 404 -1.43 -7.91 34.52
N ILE A 405 -1.56 -9.22 34.80
CA ILE A 405 -2.66 -9.73 35.65
C ILE A 405 -2.43 -9.53 37.15
N SER A 406 -1.23 -9.15 37.62
CA SER A 406 -0.88 -9.23 39.04
C SER A 406 -1.76 -8.37 39.96
N GLU A 407 -2.36 -7.31 39.41
CA GLU A 407 -3.24 -6.39 40.14
C GLU A 407 -4.67 -6.34 39.56
N MET A 408 -5.00 -7.25 38.65
CA MET A 408 -6.27 -7.25 37.93
C MET A 408 -7.37 -7.97 38.73
N ASP A 409 -8.40 -7.22 39.10
CA ASP A 409 -9.66 -7.78 39.62
C ASP A 409 -10.51 -8.28 38.44
N LEU A 410 -10.60 -9.61 38.28
CA LEU A 410 -11.30 -10.24 37.16
C LEU A 410 -12.76 -9.79 37.06
N GLU A 411 -13.52 -9.91 38.14
CA GLU A 411 -14.98 -9.66 38.12
C GLU A 411 -15.26 -8.17 37.88
N LYS A 412 -14.50 -7.29 38.54
CA LYS A 412 -14.61 -5.85 38.30
C LYS A 412 -14.26 -5.49 36.86
N THR A 413 -13.19 -6.07 36.32
CA THR A 413 -12.74 -5.76 34.95
C THR A 413 -13.77 -6.23 33.92
N LYS A 414 -14.34 -7.43 34.08
CA LYS A 414 -15.43 -7.93 33.23
C LYS A 414 -16.59 -6.94 33.17
N VAL A 415 -17.10 -6.53 34.35
CA VAL A 415 -18.25 -5.62 34.45
C VAL A 415 -17.95 -4.28 33.76
N GLU A 416 -16.76 -3.70 33.98
CA GLU A 416 -16.41 -2.42 33.38
C GLU A 416 -16.17 -2.53 31.86
N TRP A 417 -15.54 -3.60 31.38
CA TRP A 417 -15.36 -3.84 29.94
C TRP A 417 -16.70 -4.02 29.22
N ILE A 418 -17.63 -4.80 29.77
CA ILE A 418 -18.98 -4.95 29.18
C ILE A 418 -19.68 -3.59 29.06
N LYS A 419 -19.63 -2.74 30.09
CA LYS A 419 -20.20 -1.39 30.04
C LYS A 419 -19.58 -0.52 28.94
N LEU A 420 -18.26 -0.61 28.75
CA LEU A 420 -17.58 0.12 27.69
C LEU A 420 -18.01 -0.37 26.30
N ILE A 421 -18.11 -1.69 26.11
CA ILE A 421 -18.58 -2.27 24.85
C ILE A 421 -20.03 -1.88 24.57
N ASP A 422 -20.92 -1.94 25.56
CA ASP A 422 -22.33 -1.49 25.42
C ASP A 422 -22.43 -0.02 25.00
N LYS A 423 -21.58 0.84 25.58
CA LYS A 423 -21.52 2.26 25.21
C LYS A 423 -21.00 2.44 23.77
N ALA A 424 -19.96 1.71 23.38
CA ALA A 424 -19.40 1.76 22.04
C ALA A 424 -20.40 1.24 20.99
N GLU A 425 -21.12 0.16 21.29
CA GLU A 425 -22.15 -0.41 20.43
C GLU A 425 -23.32 0.58 20.22
N LYS A 426 -23.79 1.24 21.28
CA LYS A 426 -24.83 2.28 21.17
C LYS A 426 -24.39 3.44 20.27
N LEU A 427 -23.15 3.89 20.44
CA LEU A 427 -22.57 4.93 19.57
C LEU A 427 -22.47 4.44 18.12
N LEU A 428 -22.03 3.20 17.91
CA LEU A 428 -21.90 2.59 16.59
C LEU A 428 -23.25 2.55 15.85
N LYS A 429 -24.34 2.20 16.54
CA LYS A 429 -25.72 2.24 15.98
C LYS A 429 -26.14 3.64 15.55
N VAL A 430 -25.91 4.64 16.40
CA VAL A 430 -26.23 6.05 16.07
C VAL A 430 -25.46 6.50 14.82
N VAL A 431 -24.16 6.17 14.75
CA VAL A 431 -23.30 6.55 13.62
C VAL A 431 -23.69 5.79 12.34
N LEU A 432 -24.11 4.52 12.44
CA LEU A 432 -24.61 3.73 11.31
C LEU A 432 -25.86 4.36 10.68
N GLU A 433 -26.84 4.73 11.51
CA GLU A 433 -28.07 5.34 11.00
C GLU A 433 -27.80 6.72 10.37
N GLN A 434 -26.99 7.55 11.02
CA GLN A 434 -26.52 8.81 10.42
C GLN A 434 -25.80 8.59 9.09
N TYR A 435 -24.98 7.54 9.01
CA TYR A 435 -24.27 7.20 7.79
C TYR A 435 -25.23 6.79 6.66
N LYS A 436 -26.19 5.90 6.93
CA LYS A 436 -27.20 5.46 5.96
C LYS A 436 -28.02 6.64 5.42
N ASP A 437 -28.35 7.61 6.26
CA ASP A 437 -29.12 8.78 5.88
C ASP A 437 -28.33 9.77 5.01
N GLN A 438 -27.00 9.84 5.18
CA GLN A 438 -26.20 10.95 4.63
C GLN A 438 -25.16 10.54 3.59
N TYR A 439 -24.91 9.23 3.37
CA TYR A 439 -23.78 8.82 2.53
C TYR A 439 -23.92 9.31 1.08
N GLN A 440 -25.14 9.40 0.55
CA GLN A 440 -25.39 9.84 -0.84
C GLN A 440 -25.04 11.31 -1.06
N ASP A 441 -25.06 12.12 0.00
CA ASP A 441 -24.71 13.54 -0.05
C ASP A 441 -23.20 13.79 0.08
N LYS A 442 -22.39 12.74 0.29
CA LYS A 442 -20.94 12.87 0.40
C LYS A 442 -20.31 13.06 -0.97
N GLU A 443 -19.76 14.25 -1.17
CA GLU A 443 -19.03 14.65 -2.36
C GLU A 443 -17.72 15.36 -1.99
N TYR A 444 -16.69 15.15 -2.80
CA TYR A 444 -15.40 15.81 -2.73
C TYR A 444 -14.95 16.22 -4.13
N THR A 445 -14.54 17.47 -4.30
CA THR A 445 -13.91 17.94 -5.54
C THR A 445 -12.41 18.03 -5.37
N ASP A 446 -11.65 17.38 -6.25
CA ASP A 446 -10.19 17.38 -6.18
C ASP A 446 -9.56 18.67 -6.73
N LYS A 447 -8.23 18.78 -6.61
CA LYS A 447 -7.48 19.99 -7.00
C LYS A 447 -7.55 20.31 -8.50
N ILE A 448 -7.95 19.35 -9.34
CA ILE A 448 -8.11 19.54 -10.79
C ILE A 448 -9.59 19.63 -11.22
N GLY A 449 -10.51 19.67 -10.27
CA GLY A 449 -11.94 19.90 -10.51
C GLY A 449 -12.78 18.64 -10.72
N ARG A 450 -12.23 17.43 -10.50
CA ARG A 450 -13.03 16.19 -10.62
C ARG A 450 -13.86 15.97 -9.36
N SER A 451 -15.12 15.57 -9.55
CA SER A 451 -16.04 15.23 -8.46
C SER A 451 -15.94 13.75 -8.11
N HIS A 452 -15.81 13.48 -6.81
CA HIS A 452 -15.75 12.15 -6.21
C HIS A 452 -16.93 12.00 -5.26
N LYS A 453 -17.76 10.97 -5.46
CA LYS A 453 -18.95 10.70 -4.64
C LYS A 453 -18.88 9.33 -4.01
N TYR A 454 -19.60 9.15 -2.91
CA TYR A 454 -19.83 7.82 -2.36
C TYR A 454 -20.74 7.04 -3.31
N ASP A 455 -20.22 5.92 -3.80
CA ASP A 455 -20.96 4.97 -4.63
C ASP A 455 -21.38 3.74 -3.82
N LYS A 456 -22.02 2.78 -4.49
CA LYS A 456 -22.48 1.53 -3.90
C LYS A 456 -21.33 0.69 -3.31
N ASP A 457 -20.14 0.74 -3.91
CA ASP A 457 -18.98 -0.04 -3.45
C ASP A 457 -18.35 0.54 -2.18
N ILE A 458 -18.24 1.87 -2.12
CA ILE A 458 -17.86 2.58 -0.89
C ILE A 458 -18.91 2.33 0.19
N HIS A 459 -20.19 2.33 -0.17
CA HIS A 459 -21.28 2.05 0.74
C HIS A 459 -21.20 0.64 1.34
N ASN A 460 -21.17 -0.38 0.49
CA ASN A 460 -21.11 -1.79 0.89
C ASN A 460 -19.91 -2.05 1.81
N ARG A 461 -18.70 -1.62 1.44
CA ARG A 461 -17.51 -1.81 2.29
C ARG A 461 -17.60 -1.07 3.63
N THR A 462 -18.28 0.07 3.66
CA THR A 462 -18.52 0.79 4.91
C THR A 462 -19.51 0.03 5.79
N LEU A 463 -20.61 -0.50 5.24
CA LEU A 463 -21.52 -1.38 5.96
C LEU A 463 -20.82 -2.65 6.49
N GLN A 464 -19.97 -3.28 5.67
CA GLN A 464 -19.15 -4.43 6.10
C GLN A 464 -18.26 -4.09 7.31
N THR A 465 -17.73 -2.85 7.36
CA THR A 465 -16.92 -2.39 8.51
C THR A 465 -17.77 -2.22 9.77
N PHE A 466 -19.00 -1.70 9.64
CA PHE A 466 -19.94 -1.64 10.77
C PHE A 466 -20.31 -3.04 11.26
N ALA A 467 -20.71 -3.94 10.36
CA ALA A 467 -21.15 -5.29 10.71
C ALA A 467 -20.01 -6.09 11.36
N GLY A 468 -18.78 -5.93 10.85
CA GLY A 468 -17.57 -6.50 11.46
C GLY A 468 -17.39 -6.04 12.91
N LEU A 469 -17.53 -4.73 13.17
CA LEU A 469 -17.42 -4.20 14.54
C LEU A 469 -18.54 -4.67 15.47
N PHE A 470 -19.77 -4.79 15.00
CA PHE A 470 -20.87 -5.36 15.80
C PHE A 470 -20.59 -6.82 16.16
N MET A 471 -20.11 -7.61 15.19
CA MET A 471 -19.70 -8.99 15.43
C MET A 471 -18.54 -9.06 16.44
N ASP A 472 -17.51 -8.24 16.28
CA ASP A 472 -16.38 -8.17 17.22
C ASP A 472 -16.85 -7.84 18.64
N PHE A 473 -17.74 -6.85 18.79
CA PHE A 473 -18.29 -6.47 20.10
C PHE A 473 -19.11 -7.61 20.72
N SER A 474 -19.92 -8.31 19.92
CA SER A 474 -20.68 -9.47 20.39
C SER A 474 -19.76 -10.60 20.86
N ASN A 475 -18.74 -10.92 20.05
CA ASN A 475 -17.74 -11.95 20.35
C ASN A 475 -16.97 -11.60 21.63
N TRP A 476 -16.50 -10.37 21.77
CA TRP A 476 -15.81 -9.93 22.99
C TRP A 476 -16.70 -9.99 24.23
N LYS A 477 -17.99 -9.64 24.15
CA LYS A 477 -18.88 -9.81 25.30
C LYS A 477 -19.00 -11.28 25.71
N THR A 478 -19.13 -12.19 24.74
CA THR A 478 -19.16 -13.64 25.00
C THR A 478 -17.87 -14.09 25.66
N GLU A 479 -16.72 -13.78 25.07
CA GLU A 479 -15.39 -14.12 25.59
C GLU A 479 -15.15 -13.55 27.00
N ILE A 480 -15.55 -12.29 27.26
CA ILE A 480 -15.45 -11.65 28.57
C ILE A 480 -16.31 -12.39 29.61
N ASN A 481 -17.54 -12.75 29.26
CA ASN A 481 -18.42 -13.46 30.18
C ASN A 481 -17.88 -14.86 30.50
N GLU A 482 -17.38 -15.58 29.49
CA GLU A 482 -16.85 -16.94 29.59
C GLU A 482 -15.44 -17.02 30.20
N ALA A 483 -14.69 -15.92 30.25
CA ALA A 483 -13.34 -15.89 30.77
C ALA A 483 -13.27 -16.32 32.25
N ASN A 484 -12.67 -17.46 32.55
CA ASN A 484 -12.54 -17.97 33.92
C ASN A 484 -11.24 -17.52 34.61
N SER A 485 -10.42 -16.70 33.95
CA SER A 485 -9.15 -16.21 34.47
C SER A 485 -8.82 -14.82 33.92
N SER A 486 -8.02 -14.05 34.66
CA SER A 486 -7.48 -12.77 34.18
C SER A 486 -6.62 -12.95 32.93
N GLU A 487 -5.92 -14.09 32.80
CA GLU A 487 -5.19 -14.43 31.57
C GLU A 487 -6.12 -14.51 30.36
N GLY A 488 -7.24 -15.24 30.48
CA GLY A 488 -8.23 -15.35 29.40
C GLY A 488 -8.79 -14.00 28.99
N LEU A 489 -9.02 -13.11 29.96
CA LEU A 489 -9.51 -11.76 29.69
C LEU A 489 -8.49 -10.89 28.95
N ILE A 490 -7.22 -10.92 29.36
CA ILE A 490 -6.19 -10.07 28.74
C ILE A 490 -5.91 -10.54 27.31
N MET A 491 -6.06 -11.84 27.01
CA MET A 491 -5.89 -12.35 25.64
C MET A 491 -6.82 -11.68 24.62
N ILE A 492 -7.97 -11.15 25.03
CA ILE A 492 -8.86 -10.35 24.16
C ILE A 492 -8.16 -9.07 23.66
N LEU A 493 -7.28 -8.49 24.48
CA LEU A 493 -6.62 -7.22 24.21
C LEU A 493 -5.21 -7.37 23.63
N ILE A 494 -4.49 -8.45 24.01
CA ILE A 494 -3.10 -8.72 23.60
C ILE A 494 -2.96 -9.83 22.55
N GLY A 495 -3.97 -10.70 22.37
CA GLY A 495 -4.11 -11.72 21.32
C GLY A 495 -2.87 -12.03 20.49
N ASP A 496 -2.91 -11.58 19.24
CA ASP A 496 -1.87 -11.78 18.22
C ASP A 496 -0.68 -10.81 18.33
N LYS A 497 -0.61 -10.02 19.41
CA LYS A 497 0.44 -9.00 19.60
C LYS A 497 1.69 -9.55 20.30
N ILE A 498 1.64 -10.76 20.85
CA ILE A 498 2.72 -11.42 21.59
C ILE A 498 3.32 -12.57 20.78
#